data_AF-A0A1Z4EWJ2-F1
#
_entry.id   AF-A0A1Z4EWJ2-F1
#
_cell.length_a   1.000
_cell.length_b   1.000
_cell.length_c   1.000
_cell.angle_alpha   90.00
_cell.angle_beta   90.00
_cell.angle_gamma   90.00
#
_symmetry.space_group_name_H-M   'P 1'
#
loop_
_entity.id
_entity.type
_entity.pdbx_description
1 polymer ?
#
loop_
_entity_poly.entity_id
_entity_poly.type
_entity_poly.pdbx_seq_one_letter_code
_entity_poly.pdbx_strand_id
1 'polypeptide(L)'
;MDKHLNNHLDAHKAADAKISGASSGLVGAAASALASKSTDLQAKSLHITNELTHFRNALDQCGYAFSTTDEESKIRIFNTRAHGGS
;
A
#
# COMPACT_ATOMS: atom_id res chain seq x y z
N MET A 1 -1.18 -8.69 11.12
CA MET A 1 -0.93 -8.23 9.74
C MET A 1 -0.31 -6.82 9.68
N ASP A 2 -0.37 -6.00 10.73
CA ASP A 2 0.07 -4.59 10.69
C ASP A 2 1.57 -4.28 10.72
N LYS A 3 2.43 -5.22 11.18
CA LYS A 3 3.87 -4.90 11.37
C LYS A 3 4.57 -4.50 10.07
N HIS A 4 4.22 -5.13 8.95
CA HIS A 4 4.84 -4.82 7.65
C HIS A 4 4.37 -3.47 7.09
N LEU A 5 3.11 -3.10 7.30
CA LEU A 5 2.58 -1.79 6.91
C LEU A 5 3.26 -0.66 7.70
N ASN A 6 3.35 -0.80 9.01
CA ASN A 6 4.00 0.20 9.86
C ASN A 6 5.49 0.37 9.51
N ASN A 7 6.21 -0.73 9.30
CA ASN A 7 7.61 -0.68 8.84
C ASN A 7 7.74 0.09 7.51
N HIS A 8 6.78 -0.09 6.59
CA HIS A 8 6.82 0.57 5.29
C HIS A 8 6.50 2.07 5.39
N LEU A 9 5.51 2.44 6.21
CA LEU A 9 5.17 3.83 6.51
C LEU A 9 6.33 4.56 7.17
N ASP A 10 6.99 3.93 8.14
CA ASP A 10 8.14 4.51 8.84
C ASP A 10 9.34 4.69 7.92
N ALA A 11 9.58 3.75 7.00
CA ALA A 11 10.62 3.88 5.97
C ALA A 11 10.35 5.07 5.04
N HIS A 12 9.10 5.28 4.62
CA HIS A 12 8.71 6.43 3.79
C HIS A 12 8.84 7.75 4.54
N LYS A 13 8.36 7.84 5.79
CA LYS A 13 8.56 9.02 6.64
C LYS A 13 10.03 9.36 6.82
N ALA A 14 10.88 8.36 7.05
CA ALA A 14 12.31 8.56 7.19
C ALA A 14 12.96 9.03 5.87
N ALA A 15 12.50 8.53 4.72
CA ALA A 15 12.95 9.00 3.42
C ALA A 15 12.54 10.47 3.18
N ASP A 16 11.29 10.83 3.45
CA ASP A 16 10.77 12.19 3.30
C ASP A 16 11.54 13.18 4.21
N ALA A 17 11.86 12.78 5.45
CA ALA A 17 12.67 13.58 6.36
C ALA A 17 14.10 13.81 5.82
N LYS A 18 14.75 12.77 5.26
CA LYS A 18 16.08 12.90 4.63
C LYS A 18 16.06 13.82 3.40
N ILE A 19 15.01 13.71 2.58
CA ILE A 19 14.80 14.56 1.40
C ILE A 19 14.65 16.04 1.82
N SER A 20 13.83 16.30 2.84
CA SER A 20 13.63 17.64 3.40
C SER A 20 14.94 18.21 3.97
N GLY A 21 15.68 17.39 4.74
CA GLY A 21 16.97 17.78 5.31
C GLY A 21 18.03 18.12 4.25
N ALA A 22 18.17 17.29 3.21
CA ALA A 22 19.09 17.54 2.10
C ALA A 22 18.79 18.85 1.35
N SER A 23 17.53 19.29 1.35
CA SER A 23 17.09 20.52 0.69
C SER A 23 17.46 21.79 1.46
N SER A 24 17.66 21.70 2.78
CA SER A 24 17.84 22.87 3.67
C SER A 24 19.16 23.65 3.48
N GLY A 25 20.15 23.09 2.79
CA GLY A 25 21.46 23.71 2.56
C GLY A 25 21.75 24.12 1.12
N LEU A 26 20.81 23.92 0.19
CA LEU A 26 20.99 24.20 -1.23
C LEU A 26 20.38 25.55 -1.62
N VAL A 27 21.07 26.29 -2.49
CA VAL A 27 20.61 27.58 -3.03
C VAL A 27 20.64 27.59 -4.57
N GLY A 28 19.86 28.47 -5.20
CA GLY A 28 19.87 28.69 -6.65
C GLY A 28 19.34 27.52 -7.48
N ALA A 29 19.94 27.27 -8.64
CA ALA A 29 19.48 26.25 -9.59
C ALA A 29 19.52 24.82 -9.01
N ALA A 30 20.50 24.52 -8.13
CA ALA A 30 20.60 23.22 -7.46
C ALA A 30 19.46 22.99 -6.46
N ALA A 31 19.05 24.04 -5.72
CA ALA A 31 17.88 23.98 -4.84
C ALA A 31 16.59 23.74 -5.64
N SER A 32 16.43 24.41 -6.77
CA SER A 32 15.23 24.28 -7.61
C SER A 32 15.11 22.88 -8.24
N ALA A 33 16.24 22.34 -8.73
CA ALA A 33 16.29 20.99 -9.29
C ALA A 33 16.01 19.93 -8.21
N LEU A 34 16.59 20.10 -7.02
CA LEU A 34 16.32 19.18 -5.91
C LEU A 34 14.86 19.30 -5.44
N ALA A 35 14.30 20.50 -5.33
CA ALA A 35 12.92 20.69 -4.89
C ALA A 35 11.91 19.94 -5.80
N SER A 36 12.04 20.09 -7.12
CA SER A 36 11.18 19.37 -8.06
C SER A 36 11.30 17.85 -7.92
N LYS A 37 12.53 17.33 -7.78
CA LYS A 37 12.76 15.89 -7.59
C LYS A 37 12.25 15.39 -6.24
N SER A 38 12.42 16.18 -5.18
CA SER A 38 11.92 15.92 -3.83
C SER A 38 10.40 15.82 -3.81
N THR A 39 9.70 16.75 -4.48
CA THR A 39 8.24 16.71 -4.60
C THR A 39 7.75 15.49 -5.37
N ASP A 40 8.41 15.13 -6.49
CA ASP A 40 8.08 13.91 -7.25
C ASP A 40 8.27 12.64 -6.40
N LEU A 41 9.36 12.56 -5.63
CA LEU A 41 9.62 11.43 -4.74
C LEU A 41 8.58 11.34 -3.60
N GLN A 42 8.21 12.48 -2.99
CA GLN A 42 7.17 12.53 -1.97
C GLN A 42 5.79 12.11 -2.53
N ALA A 43 5.45 12.55 -3.75
CA ALA A 43 4.21 12.14 -4.41
C ALA A 43 4.16 10.62 -4.67
N LYS A 44 5.27 10.03 -5.13
CA LYS A 44 5.41 8.58 -5.33
C LYS A 44 5.32 7.81 -4.01
N SER A 45 5.97 8.31 -2.97
CA SER A 45 5.94 7.78 -1.60
C SER A 45 4.49 7.69 -1.07
N LEU A 46 3.73 8.78 -1.24
CA LEU A 46 2.31 8.84 -0.87
C LEU A 46 1.46 7.86 -1.71
N HIS A 47 1.67 7.81 -3.01
CA HIS A 47 0.92 6.92 -3.90
C HIS A 47 1.09 5.45 -3.49
N ILE A 48 2.34 4.98 -3.31
CA ILE A 48 2.64 3.61 -2.89
C ILE A 48 1.96 3.28 -1.55
N THR A 49 1.99 4.21 -0.60
CA THR A 49 1.34 4.06 0.71
C THR A 49 -0.18 3.86 0.57
N ASN A 50 -0.82 4.61 -0.32
CA ASN A 50 -2.26 4.50 -0.56
C ASN A 50 -2.62 3.16 -1.20
N GLU A 51 -1.87 2.71 -2.21
CA GLU A 51 -2.09 1.42 -2.88
C GLU A 51 -1.95 0.25 -1.91
N LEU A 52 -0.92 0.25 -1.06
CA LEU A 52 -0.73 -0.80 -0.06
C LEU A 52 -1.87 -0.85 0.95
N THR A 53 -2.35 0.32 1.38
CA THR A 53 -3.51 0.42 2.28
C THR A 53 -4.78 -0.11 1.60
N HIS A 54 -4.98 0.23 0.32
CA HIS A 54 -6.09 -0.27 -0.48
C HIS A 54 -6.08 -1.80 -0.58
N PHE A 55 -4.95 -2.39 -0.97
CA PHE A 55 -4.82 -3.85 -1.08
C PHE A 55 -5.01 -4.57 0.25
N ARG A 56 -4.47 -4.03 1.36
CA ARG A 56 -4.71 -4.60 2.70
C ARG A 56 -6.20 -4.65 3.01
N ASN A 57 -6.89 -3.51 2.85
CA ASN A 57 -8.32 -3.43 3.17
C ASN A 57 -9.14 -4.38 2.28
N ALA A 58 -8.79 -4.50 1.00
CA ALA A 58 -9.43 -5.44 0.08
C ALA A 58 -9.23 -6.91 0.53
N LEU A 59 -8.01 -7.28 0.92
CA LEU A 59 -7.72 -8.63 1.44
C LEU A 59 -8.42 -8.91 2.77
N ASP A 60 -8.45 -7.95 3.68
CA ASP A 60 -9.19 -8.06 4.95
C ASP A 60 -10.68 -8.25 4.69
N GLN A 61 -11.26 -7.49 3.75
CA GLN A 61 -12.66 -7.63 3.36
C GLN A 61 -12.95 -9.00 2.74
N CYS A 62 -12.07 -9.51 1.86
CA CYS A 62 -12.18 -10.86 1.32
C CYS A 62 -12.11 -11.93 2.42
N GLY A 63 -11.18 -11.77 3.37
CA GLY A 63 -11.02 -12.68 4.52
C GLY A 63 -12.25 -12.68 5.42
N TYR A 64 -12.81 -11.50 5.70
CA TYR A 64 -14.05 -11.36 6.46
C TYR A 64 -15.26 -11.96 5.73
N ALA A 65 -15.41 -11.70 4.43
CA ALA A 65 -16.47 -12.30 3.63
C ALA A 65 -16.35 -13.84 3.63
N PHE A 66 -15.13 -14.38 3.51
CA PHE A 66 -14.89 -15.82 3.59
C PHE A 66 -15.22 -16.39 4.98
N SER A 67 -14.80 -15.72 6.06
CA SER A 67 -15.04 -16.23 7.43
C SER A 67 -16.51 -16.17 7.84
N THR A 68 -17.25 -15.19 7.35
CA THR A 68 -18.69 -15.01 7.61
C THR A 68 -19.59 -15.74 6.61
N THR A 69 -19.02 -16.29 5.54
CA THR A 69 -19.77 -17.19 4.65
C THR A 69 -20.14 -18.44 5.44
N ASP A 70 -21.43 -18.72 5.48
CA ASP A 70 -21.99 -19.92 6.09
C ASP A 70 -21.39 -21.19 5.47
N GLU A 71 -21.11 -22.19 6.30
CA GLU A 71 -20.30 -23.36 5.92
C GLU A 71 -20.98 -24.19 4.82
N GLU A 72 -22.32 -24.29 4.84
CA GLU A 72 -23.13 -24.88 3.78
C GLU A 72 -23.00 -24.14 2.44
N SER A 73 -22.82 -22.82 2.49
CA SER A 73 -22.60 -22.01 1.28
C SER A 73 -21.18 -22.19 0.71
N LYS A 74 -20.17 -22.38 1.57
CA LYS A 74 -18.82 -22.77 1.12
C LYS A 74 -18.82 -24.13 0.45
N ILE A 75 -19.47 -25.12 1.07
CA ILE A 75 -19.62 -26.48 0.53
C ILE A 75 -20.33 -26.45 -0.82
N ARG A 76 -21.44 -25.70 -0.96
CA ARG A 76 -22.11 -25.51 -2.26
C ARG A 76 -21.19 -24.94 -3.32
N ILE A 77 -20.44 -23.86 -3.03
CA ILE A 77 -19.51 -23.25 -4.00
C ILE A 77 -18.45 -24.25 -4.48
N PHE A 78 -17.89 -25.06 -3.58
CA PHE A 78 -16.93 -26.11 -3.94
C PHE A 78 -17.57 -27.23 -4.78
N ASN A 79 -18.77 -27.70 -4.41
CA ASN A 79 -19.48 -28.76 -5.14
C ASN A 79 -19.98 -28.31 -6.52
N THR A 80 -20.45 -27.06 -6.67
CA THR A 80 -20.84 -26.51 -7.96
C THR A 80 -19.65 -26.42 -8.92
N ARG A 81 -18.43 -26.17 -8.42
CA ARG A 81 -17.21 -26.17 -9.25
C ARG A 81 -16.74 -27.57 -9.62
N ALA A 82 -16.90 -28.57 -8.74
CA ALA A 82 -16.56 -29.95 -9.03
C ALA A 82 -17.48 -30.61 -10.09
N HIS A 83 -18.72 -30.12 -10.21
CA HIS A 83 -19.74 -30.68 -11.11
C HIS A 83 -20.18 -29.73 -12.24
N GLY A 84 -19.54 -28.55 -12.36
CA GLY A 84 -19.86 -27.52 -13.36
C GLY A 84 -18.86 -27.39 -14.52
N GLY A 85 -17.80 -28.22 -14.53
CA GLY A 85 -16.97 -28.45 -15.70
C GLY A 85 -17.35 -29.81 -16.29
N SER A 86 -17.85 -29.78 -17.53
CA SER A 86 -18.30 -30.90 -18.39
C SER A 86 -17.70 -32.27 -18.10
#